data_AF-A0A2D7FG37-F1
#
_entry.id   AF-A0A2D7FG37-F1
#
_cell.length_a   1.000
_cell.length_b   1.000
_cell.length_c   1.000
_cell.angle_alpha   90.00
_cell.angle_beta   90.00
_cell.angle_gamma   90.00
#
_symmetry.space_group_name_H-M   'P 1'
#
loop_
_entity.id
_entity.type
_entity.pdbx_description
1 polymer ?
#
loop_
_entity_poly.entity_id
_entity_poly.type
_entity_poly.pdbx_seq_one_letter_code
_entity_poly.pdbx_strand_id
1 'polypeptide(L)'
;MKKLKLSHEEAEIIGIQALTFIASDPAQLERFAINTGVSAESLRQRAGTSEILLACLGELLRNEPDLLMFCANSDIPPESIQIAEAVLVGTIRDAE
;
A
#
# COMPACT_ATOMS: atom_id res chain seq x y z
N MET A 1 12.04 -18.41 -11.80
CA MET A 1 11.45 -17.27 -11.07
C MET A 1 10.02 -17.12 -11.56
N LYS A 2 9.02 -17.37 -10.71
CA LYS A 2 7.60 -17.31 -11.09
C LYS A 2 7.28 -15.82 -11.27
N LYS A 3 6.76 -15.40 -12.43
CA LYS A 3 6.26 -14.03 -12.60
C LYS A 3 5.07 -13.88 -11.64
N LEU A 4 5.24 -13.12 -10.56
CA LEU A 4 4.13 -12.62 -9.78
C LEU A 4 3.32 -11.72 -10.71
N LYS A 5 2.07 -12.09 -10.96
CA LYS A 5 1.08 -11.26 -11.63
C LYS A 5 0.02 -10.95 -10.58
N LEU A 6 -0.29 -9.66 -10.42
CA LEU A 6 -1.40 -9.17 -9.60
C LEU A 6 -2.37 -8.47 -10.56
N SER A 7 -3.65 -8.68 -10.33
CA SER A 7 -4.73 -7.89 -10.93
C SER A 7 -4.91 -6.56 -10.19
N HIS A 8 -5.60 -5.60 -10.81
CA HIS A 8 -5.96 -4.34 -10.19
C HIS A 8 -6.71 -4.52 -8.87
N GLU A 9 -7.67 -5.45 -8.82
CA GLU A 9 -8.43 -5.75 -7.60
C GLU A 9 -7.51 -6.29 -6.49
N GLU A 10 -6.59 -7.19 -6.81
CA GLU A 10 -5.62 -7.69 -5.83
C GLU A 10 -4.69 -6.58 -5.34
N ALA A 11 -4.27 -5.67 -6.23
CA ALA A 11 -3.45 -4.52 -5.86
C ALA A 11 -4.20 -3.53 -4.95
N GLU A 12 -5.49 -3.29 -5.20
CA GLU A 12 -6.35 -2.49 -4.32
C GLU A 12 -6.51 -3.14 -2.94
N ILE A 13 -6.72 -4.46 -2.89
CA ILE A 13 -6.81 -5.21 -1.63
C ILE A 13 -5.52 -5.07 -0.81
N ILE A 14 -4.36 -5.21 -1.44
CA ILE A 14 -3.06 -5.00 -0.78
C ILE A 14 -2.95 -3.57 -0.26
N GLY A 15 -3.37 -2.57 -1.05
CA GLY A 15 -3.42 -1.17 -0.62
C GLY A 15 -4.30 -0.94 0.60
N ILE A 16 -5.48 -1.56 0.66
CA ILE A 16 -6.42 -1.45 1.79
C ILE A 16 -5.83 -2.12 3.05
N GLN A 17 -5.16 -3.25 2.89
CA GLN A 17 -4.44 -3.91 4.00
C GLN A 17 -3.30 -3.03 4.51
N ALA A 18 -2.53 -2.39 3.61
CA ALA A 18 -1.48 -1.46 3.97
C ALA A 18 -2.04 -0.24 4.74
N LEU A 19 -3.17 0.32 4.28
CA LEU A 19 -3.85 1.39 5.01
C LEU A 19 -4.26 0.95 6.41
N THR A 20 -4.83 -0.25 6.55
CA THR A 20 -5.23 -0.81 7.85
C THR A 20 -4.02 -0.99 8.78
N PHE A 21 -2.90 -1.46 8.24
CA PHE A 21 -1.65 -1.63 8.97
C PHE A 21 -1.11 -0.30 9.49
N ILE A 22 -1.01 0.72 8.63
CA ILE A 22 -0.56 2.07 9.01
C ILE A 22 -1.52 2.68 10.05
N ALA A 23 -2.83 2.54 9.86
CA ALA A 23 -3.82 3.07 10.78
C ALA A 23 -3.90 2.32 12.13
N SER A 24 -3.34 1.11 12.22
CA SER A 24 -3.32 0.32 13.46
C SER A 24 -2.33 0.85 14.50
N ASP A 25 -1.33 1.61 14.07
CA ASP A 25 -0.33 2.24 14.93
C ASP A 25 -0.39 3.77 14.78
N PRO A 26 -0.79 4.51 15.84
CA PRO A 26 -0.85 5.97 15.81
C PRO A 26 0.46 6.64 15.38
N ALA A 27 1.62 6.07 15.72
CA ALA A 27 2.91 6.62 15.34
C ALA A 27 3.18 6.46 13.84
N GLN A 28 2.78 5.33 13.25
CA GLN A 28 2.86 5.12 11.80
C GLN A 28 1.89 6.04 11.07
N LEU A 29 0.67 6.19 11.57
CA LEU A 29 -0.35 7.06 10.98
C LEU A 29 0.08 8.53 11.00
N GLU A 30 0.67 9.01 12.11
CA GLU A 30 1.20 10.36 12.21
C GLU A 30 2.33 10.58 11.20
N ARG A 31 3.28 9.64 11.11
CA ARG A 31 4.40 9.71 10.18
C ARG A 31 3.92 9.70 8.73
N PHE A 32 2.95 8.85 8.39
CA PHE A 32 2.31 8.81 7.08
C PHE A 32 1.68 10.17 6.74
N ALA A 33 0.94 10.78 7.66
CA ALA A 33 0.31 12.09 7.45
C ALA A 33 1.35 13.19 7.20
N ILE A 34 2.48 13.18 7.92
CA ILE A 34 3.60 14.11 7.72
C ILE A 34 4.25 13.91 6.34
N ASN A 35 4.53 12.66 5.97
CA ASN A 35 5.23 12.34 4.73
C ASN A 35 4.38 12.59 3.47
N THR A 36 3.07 12.38 3.55
CA THR A 36 2.15 12.50 2.41
C THR A 36 1.43 13.84 2.37
N GLY A 37 1.39 14.57 3.49
CA GLY A 37 0.55 15.77 3.66
C GLY A 37 -0.95 15.46 3.78
N VAL A 38 -1.35 14.18 3.86
CA VAL A 38 -2.75 13.78 3.97
C VAL A 38 -3.20 13.87 5.42
N SER A 39 -4.21 14.71 5.69
CA SER A 39 -4.82 14.80 7.01
C SER A 39 -5.66 13.55 7.33
N ALA A 40 -5.84 13.23 8.62
CA ALA A 40 -6.71 12.12 9.04
C ALA A 40 -8.17 12.26 8.54
N GLU A 41 -8.67 13.49 8.38
CA GLU A 41 -9.99 13.74 7.81
C GLU A 41 -10.03 13.41 6.32
N SER A 42 -9.04 13.90 5.55
CA SER A 42 -8.89 13.56 4.14
C SER A 42 -8.71 12.06 3.93
N LEU A 43 -7.97 11.40 4.83
CA LEU A 43 -7.76 9.96 4.79
C LEU A 43 -9.09 9.20 4.93
N ARG A 44 -9.94 9.56 5.90
CA ARG A 44 -11.26 8.94 6.07
C ARG A 44 -12.17 9.14 4.86
N GLN A 45 -12.14 10.32 4.26
CA GLN A 45 -12.97 10.64 3.10
C GLN A 45 -12.50 9.94 1.82
N ARG A 46 -11.21 9.59 1.73
CA ARG A 46 -10.56 9.10 0.49
C ARG A 46 -9.93 7.72 0.63
N ALA A 47 -10.19 7.01 1.73
CA ALA A 47 -9.53 5.75 2.09
C ALA A 47 -9.51 4.69 0.97
N GLY A 48 -10.52 4.67 0.09
CA GLY A 48 -10.63 3.72 -1.02
C GLY A 48 -10.17 4.26 -2.37
N THR A 49 -9.57 5.45 -2.46
CA THR A 49 -9.09 5.98 -3.75
C THR A 49 -7.68 5.44 -4.03
N SER A 50 -7.40 5.15 -5.31
CA SER A 50 -6.07 4.66 -5.73
C SER A 50 -4.94 5.59 -5.27
N GLU A 51 -5.19 6.90 -5.16
CA GLU A 51 -4.21 7.86 -4.63
C GLU A 51 -3.81 7.59 -3.17
N ILE A 52 -4.78 7.29 -2.28
CA ILE A 52 -4.48 6.93 -0.89
C ILE A 52 -3.81 5.56 -0.82
N LEU A 53 -4.29 4.60 -1.61
CA LEU A 53 -3.71 3.25 -1.63
C LEU A 53 -2.25 3.30 -2.10
N LEU A 54 -1.96 4.05 -3.16
CA LEU A 54 -0.60 4.30 -3.64
C LEU A 54 0.27 4.98 -2.58
N ALA A 55 -0.27 5.97 -1.87
CA ALA A 55 0.46 6.62 -0.79
C ALA A 55 0.83 5.62 0.33
N CYS A 56 -0.07 4.70 0.68
CA CYS A 56 0.18 3.65 1.68
C CYS A 56 1.27 2.68 1.23
N LEU A 57 1.18 2.18 -0.01
CA LEU A 57 2.20 1.28 -0.57
C LEU A 57 3.57 1.98 -0.63
N GLY A 58 3.61 3.24 -1.07
CA GLY A 58 4.83 4.03 -1.12
C GLY A 58 5.43 4.31 0.27
N GLU A 59 4.60 4.46 1.31
CA GLU A 59 5.08 4.60 2.69
C GLU A 59 5.75 3.32 3.20
N LEU A 60 5.16 2.15 2.92
CA LEU A 60 5.78 0.87 3.25
C LEU A 60 7.10 0.70 2.49
N LEU A 61 7.12 0.98 1.18
CA LEU A 61 8.33 0.86 0.36
C LEU A 61 9.46 1.82 0.76
N ARG A 62 9.15 2.91 1.49
CA ARG A 62 10.14 3.85 2.04
C ARG A 62 10.76 3.38 3.36
N ASN A 63 10.15 2.46 4.09
CA ASN A 63 10.62 1.98 5.38
C ASN A 63 10.67 0.45 5.41
N GLU A 64 11.84 -0.12 5.13
CA GLU A 64 12.05 -1.57 5.04
C GLU A 64 11.57 -2.35 6.29
N PRO A 65 11.83 -1.92 7.53
CA PRO A 65 11.21 -2.52 8.72
C PRO A 65 9.69 -2.62 8.68
N ASP A 66 8.99 -1.55 8.28
CA ASP A 66 7.52 -1.52 8.22
C ASP A 66 7.04 -2.44 7.08
N LEU A 67 7.72 -2.43 5.93
CA LEU A 67 7.45 -3.32 4.80
C LEU A 67 7.55 -4.79 5.21
N LEU A 68 8.66 -5.19 5.83
CA LEU A 68 8.87 -6.58 6.24
C LEU A 68 7.87 -7.02 7.30
N MET A 69 7.55 -6.14 8.25
CA MET A 69 6.53 -6.40 9.26
C MET A 69 5.14 -6.57 8.64
N PHE A 70 4.76 -5.69 7.71
CA PHE A 70 3.51 -5.82 6.97
C PHE A 70 3.45 -7.14 6.18
N CYS A 71 4.50 -7.44 5.42
CA CYS A 71 4.60 -8.66 4.62
C CYS A 71 4.49 -9.93 5.48
N ALA A 72 5.14 -9.96 6.64
CA ALA A 72 5.07 -11.08 7.58
C ALA A 72 3.66 -11.23 8.17
N ASN A 73 2.98 -10.13 8.49
CA ASN A 73 1.65 -10.15 9.09
C ASN A 73 0.55 -10.53 8.10
N SER A 74 0.72 -10.18 6.82
CA SER A 74 -0.28 -10.37 5.78
C SER A 74 -0.03 -11.60 4.90
N ASP A 75 1.07 -12.34 5.13
CA ASP A 75 1.55 -13.45 4.27
C ASP A 75 1.70 -13.02 2.79
N ILE A 76 2.20 -11.79 2.59
CA ILE A 76 2.42 -11.20 1.27
C ILE A 76 3.91 -11.07 1.02
N PRO A 77 4.45 -11.58 -0.10
CA PRO A 77 5.87 -11.40 -0.41
C PRO A 77 6.18 -9.92 -0.71
N PRO A 78 7.33 -9.38 -0.28
CA PRO A 78 7.68 -7.97 -0.51
C PRO A 78 7.64 -7.54 -1.98
N GLU A 79 7.95 -8.44 -2.92
CA GLU A 79 7.87 -8.12 -4.35
C GLU A 79 6.44 -7.79 -4.81
N SER A 80 5.42 -8.36 -4.16
CA SER A 80 4.02 -8.05 -4.46
C SER A 80 3.67 -6.59 -4.17
N ILE A 81 4.35 -5.93 -3.22
CA ILE A 81 4.07 -4.53 -2.88
C ILE A 81 4.49 -3.60 -4.01
N GLN A 82 5.67 -3.85 -4.60
CA GLN A 82 6.17 -3.10 -5.76
C GLN A 82 5.29 -3.34 -6.99
N ILE A 83 4.81 -4.57 -7.19
CA ILE A 83 3.92 -4.89 -8.30
C ILE A 83 2.55 -4.24 -8.10
N ALA A 84 1.99 -4.27 -6.88
CA ALA A 84 0.74 -3.61 -6.56
C ALA A 84 0.81 -2.10 -6.83
N GLU A 85 1.89 -1.43 -6.41
CA GLU A 85 2.12 -0.01 -6.72
C GLU A 85 2.14 0.21 -8.24
N ALA A 86 2.89 -0.59 -8.98
CA ALA A 86 3.00 -0.46 -10.43
C ALA A 86 1.68 -0.72 -11.18
N VAL A 87 0.84 -1.63 -10.68
CA VAL A 87 -0.52 -1.90 -11.19
C VAL A 87 -1.45 -0.73 -10.92
N LEU A 88 -1.46 -0.18 -9.70
CA LEU A 88 -2.32 0.96 -9.34
C LEU A 88 -1.92 2.26 -10.05
N VAL A 89 -0.63 2.47 -10.35
CA VAL A 89 -0.17 3.57 -11.21
C VAL A 89 -0.63 3.38 -12.67
N GLY A 90 -0.95 2.15 -13.08
CA GLY A 90 -1.24 1.80 -14.47
C GLY A 90 0.01 1.57 -15.34
N THR A 91 1.18 1.38 -14.71
CA THR A 91 2.44 1.07 -15.41
C THR A 91 2.47 -0.39 -15.87
N ILE A 92 1.81 -1.28 -15.12
CA ILE A 92 1.53 -2.66 -15.52
C ILE A 92 0.04 -2.72 -15.85
N ARG A 93 -0.29 -3.08 -17.09
CA ARG A 93 -1.67 -3.41 -17.46
C ARG A 93 -1.96 -4.83 -16.99
N ASP A 94 -3.10 -4.99 -16.33
CA ASP A 94 -3.59 -6.29 -15.88
C ASP A 94 -3.55 -7.30 -17.03
N ALA A 95 -3.17 -8.54 -16.72
CA ALA A 95 -3.34 -9.61 -17.69
C ALA A 95 -4.83 -10.00 -17.68
N GLU A 96 -5.58 -9.53 -18.67
CA GLU A 96 -6.85 -10.16 -19.07
C GLU A 96 -6.67 -11.68 -19.27
#